data_AF-A0A5J5Q0J1-F1
#
_entry.id   AF-A0A5J5Q0J1-F1
#
_cell.length_a   1.000
_cell.length_b   1.000
_cell.length_c   1.000
_cell.angle_alpha   90.00
_cell.angle_beta   90.00
_cell.angle_gamma   90.00
#
_symmetry.space_group_name_H-M   'P 1'
#
loop_
_entity.id
_entity.type
_entity.pdbx_description
1 polymer ?
#
loop_
_entity_poly.entity_id
_entity_poly.type
_entity_poly.pdbx_seq_one_letter_code
_entity_poly.pdbx_strand_id
1 'polypeptide(L)'
;MRLEKCWFCSSTVYPGHGIQFVRNDAKIFRFCRSKCHKNFKMKRNPRKVKWTKAYRRLHGKDMTHDSTFEFERKRNRPERYDRNLAENTLKAIKKIDKIRSDRASDHIKNRLKTGKVQRQKEARKQLEQGIHLVKAPHALAQDSSLCLPKIKVNVSQAQTEENQPMEE
;
A
#
# COMPACT_ATOMS: atom_id res chain seq x y z
N MET A 1 8.45 5.88 -26.19
CA MET A 1 8.74 6.44 -24.84
C MET A 1 8.92 5.28 -23.85
N ARG A 2 10.00 5.24 -23.06
CA ARG A 2 10.30 4.13 -22.14
C ARG A 2 10.29 4.60 -20.69
N LEU A 3 9.59 3.85 -19.83
CA LEU A 3 9.62 4.04 -18.39
C LEU A 3 10.77 3.22 -17.80
N GLU A 4 11.73 3.91 -17.20
CA GLU A 4 12.91 3.26 -16.61
C GLU A 4 12.73 3.07 -15.11
N LYS A 5 13.49 2.15 -14.53
CA LYS A 5 13.53 1.97 -13.07
C LYS A 5 14.73 2.70 -12.50
N CYS A 6 14.50 3.44 -11.41
CA CYS A 6 15.58 4.07 -10.67
C CYS A 6 16.48 3.01 -10.04
N TRP A 7 17.79 3.20 -10.15
CA TRP A 7 18.78 2.28 -9.61
C TRP A 7 18.69 2.14 -8.08
N PHE A 8 18.38 3.23 -7.35
CA PHE A 8 18.37 3.24 -5.89
C PHE A 8 16.99 2.88 -5.30
N CYS A 9 15.94 3.57 -5.74
CA CYS A 9 14.58 3.44 -5.19
C CYS A 9 13.78 2.30 -5.85
N SER A 10 14.18 1.86 -7.04
CA SER A 10 13.39 1.02 -7.97
C SER A 10 12.01 1.57 -8.35
N SER A 11 11.73 2.84 -8.03
CA SER A 11 10.55 3.54 -8.53
C SER A 11 10.68 3.84 -10.02
N THR A 12 9.55 4.04 -10.68
CA THR A 12 9.48 4.41 -12.09
C THR A 12 10.01 5.83 -12.32
N VAL A 13 10.80 6.00 -13.38
CA VAL A 13 11.34 7.27 -13.86
C VAL A 13 10.65 7.61 -15.17
N TYR A 14 9.91 8.71 -15.17
CA TYR A 14 9.28 9.25 -16.38
C TYR A 14 10.28 10.14 -17.15
N PRO A 15 10.14 10.26 -18.47
CA PRO A 15 10.93 11.18 -19.28
C PRO A 15 10.84 12.62 -18.77
N GLY A 16 11.95 13.34 -18.85
CA GLY A 16 12.09 14.68 -18.28
C GLY A 16 12.24 14.73 -16.75
N HIS A 17 12.17 13.58 -16.05
CA HIS A 17 12.29 13.54 -14.60
C HIS A 17 13.59 12.86 -14.14
N GLY A 18 14.23 13.45 -13.13
CA GLY A 18 15.35 12.84 -12.43
C GLY A 18 16.70 13.16 -13.06
N ILE A 19 17.71 12.34 -12.76
CA ILE A 19 19.09 12.56 -13.21
C ILE A 19 19.66 11.22 -13.69
N GLN A 20 20.44 11.28 -14.76
CA GLN A 20 21.23 10.15 -15.25
C GLN A 20 22.70 10.40 -14.97
N PHE A 21 23.36 9.45 -14.32
CA PHE A 21 24.81 9.44 -14.12
C PHE A 21 25.42 8.34 -14.98
N VAL A 22 26.38 8.69 -15.82
CA VAL A 22 27.15 7.75 -16.63
C VAL A 22 28.52 7.62 -15.99
N ARG A 23 28.91 6.40 -15.65
CA ARG A 23 30.22 6.10 -15.09
C ARG A 23 31.19 5.69 -16.21
N ASN A 24 32.49 5.82 -15.97
CA ASN A 24 33.56 5.51 -16.94
C ASN A 24 33.48 4.09 -17.52
N ASP A 25 32.87 3.12 -16.82
CA ASP A 25 32.61 1.76 -17.33
C ASP A 25 31.37 1.67 -18.24
N ALA A 26 30.94 2.80 -18.81
CA ALA A 26 29.72 2.97 -19.60
C ALA A 26 28.42 2.55 -18.89
N LYS A 27 28.45 2.33 -17.56
CA LYS A 27 27.23 1.98 -16.82
C LYS A 27 26.40 3.21 -16.55
N ILE A 28 25.13 3.08 -16.93
CA ILE A 28 24.12 4.13 -16.79
C ILE A 28 23.33 3.91 -15.50
N PHE A 29 23.40 4.88 -14.60
CA PHE A 29 22.60 4.92 -13.38
C PHE A 29 21.52 6.00 -13.51
N ARG A 30 20.25 5.58 -13.52
CA ARG A 30 19.11 6.50 -13.55
C ARG A 30 18.55 6.69 -12.14
N PHE A 31 18.26 7.93 -11.76
CA PHE A 31 17.72 8.28 -10.45
C PHE A 31 16.36 8.98 -10.55
N CYS A 32 15.41 8.52 -9.73
CA CYS A 32 14.06 9.09 -9.66
C CYS A 32 14.07 10.55 -9.14
N ARG A 33 14.88 10.85 -8.13
CA ARG A 33 14.92 12.15 -7.43
C ARG A 33 16.32 12.46 -6.90
N SER A 34 16.58 13.71 -6.54
CA SER A 34 17.84 14.16 -5.91
C SER A 34 18.19 13.37 -4.65
N LYS A 35 17.19 12.96 -3.85
CA LYS A 35 17.37 12.06 -2.69
C LYS A 35 18.12 10.77 -3.05
N CYS A 36 17.75 10.12 -4.15
CA CYS A 36 18.38 8.87 -4.59
C CYS A 36 19.80 9.11 -5.09
N HIS A 37 19.99 10.19 -5.84
CA HIS A 37 21.28 10.58 -6.36
C HIS A 37 22.28 10.95 -5.24
N LYS A 38 21.85 11.72 -4.23
CA LYS A 38 22.67 12.06 -3.06
C LYS A 38 23.05 10.82 -2.25
N ASN A 39 22.11 9.90 -2.01
CA ASN A 39 22.42 8.64 -1.32
C ASN A 39 23.41 7.75 -2.10
N PHE A 40 23.32 7.75 -3.42
CA PHE A 40 24.28 7.07 -4.30
C PHE A 40 25.68 7.70 -4.19
N LYS A 41 25.78 9.04 -4.22
CA LYS A 41 27.04 9.76 -4.02
C LYS A 41 27.66 9.49 -2.65
N MET A 42 26.83 9.37 -1.62
CA MET A 42 27.24 8.96 -0.26
C MET A 42 27.56 7.45 -0.14
N LYS A 43 27.58 6.71 -1.26
CA LYS A 43 27.86 5.26 -1.31
C LYS A 43 26.99 4.42 -0.38
N ARG A 44 25.77 4.86 -0.09
CA ARG A 44 24.84 4.08 0.75
C ARG A 44 24.35 2.87 -0.01
N ASN A 45 24.33 1.70 0.63
CA ASN A 45 23.82 0.48 0.02
C ASN A 45 22.28 0.46 0.05
N PRO A 46 21.57 0.44 -1.10
CA PRO A 46 20.12 0.43 -1.14
C PRO A 46 19.52 -0.79 -0.42
N ARG A 47 20.24 -1.92 -0.33
CA ARG A 47 19.81 -3.12 0.40
C ARG A 47 19.74 -2.93 1.91
N LYS A 48 20.44 -1.94 2.48
CA LYS A 48 20.39 -1.59 3.90
C LYS A 48 19.42 -0.44 4.20
N VAL A 49 18.95 0.27 3.18
CA VAL A 49 18.07 1.44 3.34
C VAL A 49 16.60 1.02 3.35
N LYS A 50 15.95 1.11 4.52
CA LYS A 50 14.64 0.51 4.84
C LYS A 50 13.49 0.82 3.88
N TRP A 51 13.50 1.99 3.25
CA TRP A 51 12.41 2.46 2.39
C TRP A 51 12.54 2.01 0.92
N THR A 52 13.69 1.49 0.50
CA THR A 52 13.88 1.05 -0.89
C THR A 52 13.15 -0.26 -1.16
N LYS A 53 12.80 -0.51 -2.42
CA LYS A 53 12.24 -1.80 -2.83
C LYS A 53 13.26 -2.94 -2.72
N ALA A 54 14.55 -2.66 -2.91
CA ALA A 54 15.61 -3.64 -2.72
C ALA A 54 15.66 -4.18 -1.28
N TYR A 55 15.58 -3.30 -0.28
CA TYR A 55 15.47 -3.70 1.13
C TYR A 55 14.19 -4.52 1.38
N ARG A 56 13.05 -4.05 0.86
CA ARG A 56 11.76 -4.74 1.06
C ARG A 56 11.76 -6.17 0.52
N ARG A 57 12.33 -6.40 -0.67
CA ARG A 57 12.47 -7.73 -1.27
C ARG A 57 13.38 -8.64 -0.44
N LEU A 58 14.56 -8.15 -0.05
CA LEU A 58 15.53 -8.93 0.74
C LEU A 58 14.97 -9.35 2.11
N HIS A 59 14.20 -8.48 2.75
CA HIS A 59 13.61 -8.73 4.07
C HIS A 59 12.19 -9.36 4.00
N GLY A 60 11.80 -9.94 2.86
CA GLY A 60 10.51 -10.63 2.72
C GLY A 60 9.28 -9.75 2.95
N LYS A 61 9.38 -8.43 2.75
CA LYS A 61 8.23 -7.51 2.92
C LYS A 61 7.33 -7.48 1.68
N ASP A 62 7.93 -7.64 0.51
CA ASP A 62 7.25 -7.72 -0.79
C ASP A 62 7.46 -9.14 -1.35
N MET A 63 6.52 -9.66 -2.14
CA MET A 63 6.68 -10.96 -2.81
C MET A 63 7.86 -10.92 -3.79
N THR A 64 8.71 -11.95 -3.76
CA THR A 64 9.91 -12.06 -4.60
C THR A 64 9.77 -13.07 -5.75
N HIS A 65 9.17 -14.22 -5.47
CA HIS A 65 8.96 -15.30 -6.44
C HIS A 65 7.47 -15.38 -6.79
N ASP A 66 7.11 -14.86 -7.97
CA ASP A 66 5.76 -14.94 -8.52
C ASP A 66 5.83 -15.05 -10.04
N SER A 67 4.98 -15.89 -10.63
CA SER A 67 4.94 -16.09 -12.08
C SER A 67 4.53 -14.83 -12.83
N THR A 68 3.80 -13.91 -12.17
CA THR A 68 3.42 -12.62 -12.79
C THR A 68 4.63 -11.76 -13.15
N PHE A 69 5.78 -11.94 -12.49
CA PHE A 69 6.98 -11.13 -12.76
C PHE A 69 7.69 -11.53 -14.06
N GLU A 70 7.47 -12.74 -14.55
CA GLU A 70 8.12 -13.24 -15.78
C GLU A 70 7.63 -12.50 -17.03
N PHE A 71 6.42 -11.94 -16.99
CA PHE A 71 5.84 -11.18 -18.10
C PHE A 71 6.53 -9.81 -18.32
N GLU A 72 7.18 -9.24 -17.30
CA GLU A 72 7.87 -7.93 -17.38
C GLU A 72 9.28 -8.01 -18.01
N ARG A 73 9.68 -9.17 -18.57
CA ARG A 73 11.02 -9.39 -19.12
C ARG A 73 11.34 -8.49 -20.32
N LYS A 74 12.61 -8.08 -20.43
CA LYS A 74 13.12 -7.34 -21.60
C LYS A 74 13.25 -8.29 -22.79
N ARG A 75 12.51 -8.04 -23.87
CA ARG A 75 12.68 -8.74 -25.15
C ARG A 75 13.76 -8.06 -25.97
N ASN A 76 14.81 -8.80 -26.34
CA ASN A 76 15.89 -8.28 -27.19
C ASN A 76 15.62 -8.53 -28.69
N ARG A 77 14.80 -9.54 -29.02
CA ARG A 77 14.34 -9.81 -30.38
C ARG A 77 12.97 -9.17 -30.59
N PRO A 78 12.79 -8.28 -31.58
CA PRO A 78 11.48 -7.78 -31.96
C PRO A 78 10.73 -8.85 -32.75
N GLU A 79 9.41 -8.88 -32.59
CA GLU A 79 8.49 -9.64 -33.42
C GLU A 79 7.88 -8.70 -34.47
N ARG A 80 7.39 -9.28 -35.58
CA ARG A 80 6.60 -8.50 -36.55
C ARG A 80 5.30 -8.05 -35.89
N TYR A 81 4.80 -6.90 -36.32
CA TYR A 81 3.56 -6.36 -35.79
C TYR A 81 2.36 -7.17 -36.30
N ASP A 82 1.60 -7.72 -35.37
CA ASP A 82 0.31 -8.36 -35.62
C ASP A 82 -0.78 -7.70 -34.76
N ARG A 83 -1.85 -7.20 -35.41
CA ARG A 83 -2.92 -6.46 -34.72
C ARG A 83 -3.64 -7.32 -33.67
N ASN A 84 -3.96 -8.56 -34.03
CA ASN A 84 -4.64 -9.50 -33.13
C ASN A 84 -3.79 -9.83 -31.90
N LEU A 85 -2.48 -10.00 -32.08
CA LEU A 85 -1.53 -10.22 -30.99
C LEU A 85 -1.46 -8.99 -30.07
N ALA A 86 -1.39 -7.79 -30.65
CA ALA A 86 -1.39 -6.53 -29.89
C ALA A 86 -2.68 -6.36 -29.06
N GLU A 87 -3.84 -6.66 -29.62
CA GLU A 87 -5.11 -6.58 -28.89
C GLU A 87 -5.18 -7.59 -27.73
N ASN A 88 -4.80 -8.84 -27.99
CA ASN A 88 -4.78 -9.89 -26.98
C ASN A 88 -3.80 -9.58 -25.85
N THR A 89 -2.63 -9.03 -26.17
CA THR A 89 -1.64 -8.61 -25.16
C THR A 89 -2.14 -7.46 -24.30
N LEU A 90 -2.85 -6.46 -24.86
CA LEU A 90 -3.45 -5.38 -24.07
C LEU A 90 -4.52 -5.90 -23.09
N LYS A 91 -5.36 -6.86 -23.52
CA LYS A 91 -6.32 -7.54 -22.64
C LYS A 91 -5.61 -8.33 -21.53
N ALA A 92 -4.55 -9.07 -21.88
CA ALA A 92 -3.77 -9.85 -20.93
C ALA A 92 -3.07 -8.99 -19.87
N ILE A 93 -2.49 -7.85 -20.25
CA ILE A 93 -1.79 -6.94 -19.33
C ILE A 93 -2.69 -6.49 -18.18
N LYS A 94 -3.93 -6.07 -18.47
CA LYS A 94 -4.90 -5.64 -17.44
C LYS A 94 -5.22 -6.76 -16.45
N LYS A 95 -5.40 -7.98 -16.97
CA LYS A 95 -5.68 -9.18 -16.15
C LYS A 95 -4.49 -9.54 -15.25
N ILE A 96 -3.27 -9.51 -15.80
CA ILE A 96 -2.04 -9.79 -15.05
C ILE A 96 -1.82 -8.77 -13.94
N ASP A 97 -2.06 -7.48 -14.20
CA ASP A 97 -1.89 -6.43 -13.21
C ASP A 97 -2.87 -6.57 -12.03
N LYS A 98 -4.14 -6.91 -12.31
CA LYS A 98 -5.12 -7.25 -11.28
C LYS A 98 -4.63 -8.41 -10.40
N ILE A 99 -4.24 -9.53 -11.01
CA ILE A 99 -3.74 -10.72 -10.29
C ILE A 99 -2.53 -10.35 -9.42
N ARG A 100 -1.60 -9.55 -9.95
CA ARG A 100 -0.42 -9.10 -9.23
C ARG A 100 -0.79 -8.24 -8.02
N SER A 101 -1.72 -7.30 -8.19
CA SER A 101 -2.20 -6.44 -7.11
C SER A 101 -2.87 -7.25 -6.01
N ASP A 102 -3.75 -8.18 -6.38
CA ASP A 102 -4.47 -9.04 -5.44
C ASP A 102 -3.50 -9.89 -4.62
N ARG A 103 -2.58 -10.62 -5.28
CA ARG A 103 -1.56 -11.44 -4.61
C ARG A 103 -0.64 -10.62 -3.72
N ALA A 104 -0.22 -9.43 -4.16
CA ALA A 104 0.59 -8.53 -3.36
C ALA A 104 -0.17 -8.06 -2.11
N SER A 105 -1.47 -7.77 -2.24
CA SER A 105 -2.32 -7.39 -1.12
C SER A 105 -2.43 -8.53 -0.10
N ASP A 106 -2.61 -9.77 -0.56
CA ASP A 106 -2.78 -10.93 0.30
C ASP A 106 -1.49 -11.30 1.03
N HIS A 107 -0.34 -11.19 0.37
CA HIS A 107 0.96 -11.33 1.03
C HIS A 107 1.13 -10.32 2.16
N ILE A 108 0.74 -9.07 1.94
CA ILE A 108 0.80 -8.02 2.98
C ILE A 108 -0.18 -8.34 4.11
N LYS A 109 -1.42 -8.72 3.81
CA LYS A 109 -2.43 -9.10 4.81
C LYS A 109 -1.92 -10.25 5.69
N ASN A 110 -1.44 -11.33 5.07
CA ASN A 110 -0.93 -12.51 5.79
C ASN A 110 0.24 -12.15 6.72
N ARG A 111 1.15 -11.30 6.27
CA ARG A 111 2.27 -10.81 7.09
C ARG A 111 1.81 -9.97 8.29
N LEU A 112 0.75 -9.17 8.13
CA LEU A 112 0.24 -8.30 9.19
C LEU A 112 -0.60 -9.06 10.24
N LYS A 113 -1.15 -10.24 9.91
CA LYS A 113 -1.95 -11.06 10.84
C LYS A 113 -1.20 -11.36 12.14
N THR A 114 0.09 -11.71 12.07
CA THR A 114 0.92 -12.02 13.25
C THR A 114 1.03 -10.85 14.23
N GLY A 115 1.18 -9.63 13.71
CA GLY A 115 1.29 -8.44 14.55
C GLY A 115 -0.01 -8.09 15.29
N LYS A 116 -1.18 -8.45 14.74
CA LYS A 116 -2.48 -8.25 15.40
C LYS A 116 -2.57 -9.08 16.69
N VAL A 117 -2.14 -10.34 16.64
CA VAL A 117 -2.16 -11.26 17.78
C VAL A 117 -1.21 -10.77 18.90
N GLN A 118 0.00 -10.36 18.54
CA GLN A 118 0.96 -9.80 19.48
C GLN A 118 0.41 -8.55 20.18
N ARG A 119 -0.18 -7.62 19.43
CA ARG A 119 -0.79 -6.41 19.99
C ARG A 119 -1.93 -6.71 20.97
N GLN A 120 -2.77 -7.70 20.67
CA GLN A 120 -3.84 -8.11 21.59
C GLN A 120 -3.27 -8.69 22.89
N LYS A 121 -2.21 -9.51 22.80
CA LYS A 121 -1.52 -10.06 23.97
C LYS A 121 -0.88 -8.97 24.82
N GLU A 122 -0.21 -8.02 24.18
CA GLU A 122 0.39 -6.85 24.84
C GLU A 122 -0.67 -5.97 25.51
N ALA A 123 -1.78 -5.67 24.83
CA ALA A 123 -2.88 -4.90 25.39
C ALA A 123 -3.49 -5.58 26.62
N ARG A 124 -3.69 -6.90 26.58
CA ARG A 124 -4.16 -7.67 27.73
C ARG A 124 -3.18 -7.57 28.91
N LYS A 125 -1.88 -7.75 28.65
CA LYS A 125 -0.83 -7.60 29.68
C LYS A 125 -0.80 -6.18 30.25
N GLN A 126 -0.99 -5.15 29.42
CA GLN A 126 -1.06 -3.76 29.86
C GLN A 126 -2.28 -3.50 30.74
N LEU A 127 -3.45 -4.05 30.42
CA LEU A 127 -4.65 -3.94 31.27
C LEU A 127 -4.45 -4.64 32.61
N GLU A 128 -3.82 -5.83 32.63
CA GLU A 128 -3.51 -6.56 33.87
C GLU A 128 -2.57 -5.76 34.77
N GLN A 129 -1.51 -5.14 34.22
CA GLN A 129 -0.55 -4.33 34.97
C GLN A 129 -1.10 -2.95 35.36
N GLY A 130 -1.90 -2.36 34.47
CA GLY A 130 -2.44 -1.01 34.57
C GLY A 130 -3.83 -0.93 35.18
N ILE A 131 -4.32 -1.99 35.85
CA ILE A 131 -5.69 -2.05 36.36
C ILE A 131 -6.03 -0.88 37.29
N HIS A 132 -5.05 -0.37 38.03
CA HIS A 132 -5.15 0.77 38.94
C HIS A 132 -5.40 2.11 38.22
N LEU A 133 -5.04 2.23 36.93
CA LEU A 133 -5.27 3.43 36.12
C LEU A 133 -6.65 3.41 35.46
N VAL A 134 -7.33 2.26 35.45
CA VAL A 134 -8.61 2.06 34.78
C VAL A 134 -9.73 2.18 35.81
N LYS A 135 -10.48 3.28 35.76
CA LYS A 135 -11.71 3.45 36.55
C LYS A 135 -12.79 2.54 35.98
N ALA A 136 -13.57 1.88 36.84
CA ALA A 136 -14.64 1.00 36.38
C ALA A 136 -15.65 1.76 35.50
N PRO A 137 -16.13 1.17 34.39
CA PRO A 137 -17.03 1.86 33.45
C PRO A 137 -18.32 2.37 34.12
N HIS A 138 -18.79 1.70 35.17
CA HIS A 138 -19.92 2.16 35.98
C HIS A 138 -19.60 3.42 36.80
N ALA A 139 -18.39 3.52 37.35
CA ALA A 139 -17.96 4.71 38.09
C ALA A 139 -17.84 5.93 37.17
N LEU A 140 -17.41 5.75 35.93
CA LEU A 140 -17.40 6.80 34.90
C LEU A 140 -18.82 7.25 34.50
N ALA A 141 -19.79 6.32 34.48
CA ALA A 141 -21.18 6.63 34.15
C ALA A 141 -21.91 7.42 35.26
N GLN A 142 -21.43 7.31 36.51
CA GLN A 142 -21.94 8.05 37.66
C GLN A 142 -21.28 9.43 37.82
N ASP A 143 -20.09 9.62 37.25
CA ASP A 143 -19.37 10.90 37.27
C ASP A 143 -20.14 11.95 36.43
N SER A 144 -20.88 12.82 37.11
CA SER A 144 -21.77 13.83 36.50
C SER A 144 -21.05 14.89 35.64
N SER A 145 -19.72 15.02 35.78
CA SER A 145 -18.90 15.93 34.97
C SER A 145 -18.54 15.37 33.59
N LEU A 146 -18.63 14.05 33.38
CA LEU A 146 -18.23 13.36 32.15
C LEU A 146 -19.43 12.87 31.32
N CYS A 147 -20.62 12.81 31.93
CA CYS A 147 -21.86 12.41 31.26
C CYS A 147 -22.76 13.63 31.03
N LEU A 148 -23.06 13.92 29.76
CA LEU A 148 -24.11 14.90 29.43
C LEU A 148 -25.46 14.39 29.98
N PRO A 149 -26.28 15.26 30.59
CA PRO A 149 -27.59 14.85 31.09
C PRO A 149 -28.41 14.27 29.94
N LYS A 150 -29.05 13.11 30.16
CA LYS A 150 -29.93 12.50 29.16
C LYS A 150 -31.10 13.44 28.90
N ILE A 151 -31.02 14.22 27.83
CA ILE A 151 -32.14 15.00 27.31
C ILE A 151 -33.16 13.99 26.79
N LYS A 152 -34.26 13.81 27.52
CA LYS A 152 -35.42 13.05 27.02
C LYS A 152 -36.11 13.91 25.96
N VAL A 153 -35.81 13.64 24.70
CA VAL A 153 -36.58 14.20 23.59
C VAL A 153 -37.81 13.33 23.42
N ASN A 154 -39.00 13.89 23.63
CA ASN A 154 -40.25 13.23 23.25
C ASN A 154 -40.29 13.16 21.72
N VAL A 155 -40.08 11.97 21.18
CA VAL A 155 -40.29 11.72 19.76
C VAL A 155 -41.80 11.67 19.52
N SER A 156 -42.36 12.71 18.93
CA SER A 156 -43.70 12.67 18.37
C SER A 156 -43.73 11.66 17.22
N GLN A 157 -44.67 10.73 17.27
CA GLN A 157 -44.88 9.73 16.21
C GLN A 157 -45.17 10.46 14.90
N ALA A 158 -44.37 10.21 13.87
CA ALA A 158 -44.62 10.74 12.54
C ALA A 158 -45.97 10.19 12.02
N GLN A 159 -46.88 11.08 11.68
CA GLN A 159 -48.10 10.74 10.96
C GLN A 159 -47.67 10.18 9.60
N THR A 160 -48.16 8.97 9.28
CA THR A 160 -48.05 8.38 7.95
C THR A 160 -48.79 9.27 6.95
N GLU A 161 -48.04 9.99 6.12
CA GLU A 161 -48.59 10.68 4.96
C GLU A 161 -49.05 9.64 3.93
N GLU A 162 -50.34 9.67 3.63
CA GLU A 162 -50.97 8.87 2.59
C GLU A 162 -50.39 9.25 1.22
N ASN A 163 -49.80 8.28 0.52
CA ASN A 163 -49.43 8.44 -0.89
C ASN A 163 -50.71 8.52 -1.74
N GLN A 164 -51.06 9.72 -2.21
CA GLN A 164 -51.98 9.87 -3.35
C GLN A 164 -51.17 9.71 -4.66
N PRO A 165 -51.62 8.87 -5.61
CA PRO A 165 -51.04 8.84 -6.94
C PRO A 165 -51.65 9.99 -7.75
N MET A 166 -50.83 10.85 -8.36
CA MET A 166 -51.28 11.76 -9.40
C MET A 166 -50.59 11.46 -10.72
N GLU A 167 -51.46 11.35 -11.70
CA GLU A 167 -51.26 11.18 -13.13
C GLU A 167 -50.52 12.38 -13.74
N GLU A 168 -49.52 12.08 -14.57
CA GLU A 168 -49.20 12.61 -15.93
C GLU A 168 -47.74 12.33 -16.29
#